data_AF-A0A7S1TVV1-F1
#
_entry.id   AF-A0A7S1TVV1-F1
#
_cell.length_a   1.000
_cell.length_b   1.000
_cell.length_c   1.000
_cell.angle_alpha   90.00
_cell.angle_beta   90.00
_cell.angle_gamma   90.00
#
_symmetry.space_group_name_H-M   'P 1'
#
loop_
_entity.id
_entity.type
_entity.pdbx_description
1 polymer ?
#
loop_
_entity_poly.entity_id
_entity_poly.type
_entity_poly.pdbx_seq_one_letter_code
_entity_poly.pdbx_strand_id
1 'polypeptide(L)'
;LVDLSALSRIAMERCASARCAVELMGRVGEAYGYYGADLSVVENGESLSVSDKDEVWVFHILPDDTERSAVWAAQRVPDGHITVVANEFIIREMPDEALTGLGTLERDATGFDDTQANITDVFRASASLRDVADRNNLTALGPNGHIDFLKTFGARDPA
;
A
#
# COMPACT_ATOMS: atom_id res chain seq x y z
N LEU A 1 -5.03 -15.58 11.60
CA LEU A 1 -4.85 -14.43 10.70
C LEU A 1 -4.07 -14.89 9.48
N VAL A 2 -4.23 -14.23 8.34
CA VAL A 2 -3.62 -14.62 7.06
C VAL A 2 -2.21 -14.03 6.97
N ASP A 3 -1.23 -14.77 6.45
CA ASP A 3 0.13 -14.26 6.22
C ASP A 3 0.38 -13.93 4.74
N LEU A 4 1.51 -13.29 4.43
CA LEU A 4 1.86 -12.90 3.06
C LEU A 4 1.94 -14.10 2.09
N SER A 5 2.37 -15.26 2.58
CA SER A 5 2.50 -16.48 1.76
C SER A 5 1.12 -17.00 1.33
N ALA A 6 0.16 -17.03 2.23
CA ALA A 6 -1.22 -17.41 1.95
C ALA A 6 -1.90 -16.40 1.03
N LEU A 7 -1.73 -15.09 1.28
CA LEU A 7 -2.23 -14.03 0.39
C LEU A 7 -1.69 -14.19 -1.03
N SER A 8 -0.39 -14.43 -1.18
CA SER A 8 0.26 -14.61 -2.48
C SER A 8 -0.30 -15.81 -3.24
N ARG A 9 -0.53 -16.94 -2.56
CA ARG A 9 -1.13 -18.14 -3.18
C ARG A 9 -2.55 -17.87 -3.66
N ILE A 10 -3.38 -17.25 -2.82
CA ILE A 10 -4.75 -16.89 -3.19
C ILE A 10 -4.75 -15.95 -4.40
N ALA A 11 -3.86 -14.95 -4.42
CA ALA A 11 -3.73 -14.03 -5.54
C ALA A 11 -3.35 -14.75 -6.83
N MET A 12 -2.32 -15.61 -6.80
CA MET A 12 -1.88 -16.36 -7.98
C MET A 12 -2.93 -17.35 -8.50
N GLU A 13 -3.80 -17.88 -7.64
CA GLU A 13 -4.89 -18.77 -8.06
C GLU A 13 -6.08 -18.02 -8.69
N ARG A 14 -6.25 -16.72 -8.41
CA ARG A 14 -7.48 -15.98 -8.71
C ARG A 14 -7.30 -14.78 -9.64
N CYS A 15 -6.08 -14.28 -9.80
CA CYS A 15 -5.79 -13.07 -10.56
C CYS A 15 -4.91 -13.33 -11.77
N ALA A 16 -5.18 -12.57 -12.84
CA ALA A 16 -4.38 -12.58 -14.08
C ALA A 16 -3.51 -11.33 -14.26
N SER A 17 -3.62 -10.34 -13.37
CA SER A 17 -2.83 -9.10 -13.38
C SER A 17 -2.30 -8.76 -11.99
N ALA A 18 -1.21 -8.00 -11.95
CA ALA A 18 -0.56 -7.51 -10.74
C ALA A 18 -1.51 -6.60 -9.94
N ARG A 19 -2.27 -5.73 -10.63
CA ARG A 19 -3.29 -4.88 -10.02
C ARG A 19 -4.39 -5.69 -9.34
N CYS A 20 -4.91 -6.72 -10.00
CA CYS A 20 -5.89 -7.62 -9.38
C CYS A 20 -5.29 -8.27 -8.12
N ALA A 21 -4.03 -8.72 -8.19
CA ALA A 21 -3.37 -9.40 -7.09
C ALA A 21 -3.23 -8.48 -5.86
N VAL A 22 -2.72 -7.25 -5.99
CA VAL A 22 -2.57 -6.34 -4.85
C VAL A 22 -3.93 -5.96 -4.23
N GLU A 23 -4.95 -5.73 -5.06
CA GLU A 23 -6.32 -5.43 -4.57
C GLU A 23 -6.98 -6.64 -3.89
N LEU A 24 -6.74 -7.86 -4.40
CA LEU A 24 -7.28 -9.07 -3.78
C LEU A 24 -6.57 -9.37 -2.46
N MET A 25 -5.24 -9.27 -2.40
CA MET A 25 -4.49 -9.49 -1.17
C MET A 25 -4.90 -8.50 -0.08
N GLY A 26 -5.03 -7.21 -0.43
CA GLY A 26 -5.52 -6.18 0.48
C GLY A 26 -6.90 -6.50 1.04
N ARG A 27 -7.88 -6.81 0.17
CA ARG A 27 -9.25 -7.16 0.60
C ARG A 27 -9.32 -8.42 1.45
N VAL A 28 -8.49 -9.43 1.16
CA VAL A 28 -8.43 -10.65 1.99
C VAL A 28 -7.81 -10.34 3.36
N GLY A 29 -6.77 -9.51 3.41
CA GLY A 29 -6.19 -9.02 4.66
C GLY A 29 -7.21 -8.24 5.50
N GLU A 30 -7.99 -7.37 4.89
CA GLU A 30 -9.08 -6.63 5.58
C GLU A 30 -10.19 -7.56 6.10
N ALA A 31 -10.59 -8.55 5.30
CA ALA A 31 -11.72 -9.41 5.63
C ALA A 31 -11.40 -10.48 6.68
N TYR A 32 -10.16 -10.96 6.74
CA TYR A 32 -9.77 -12.10 7.57
C TYR A 32 -8.64 -11.80 8.56
N GLY A 33 -8.16 -10.55 8.56
CA GLY A 33 -7.06 -10.06 9.37
C GLY A 33 -5.68 -10.55 8.91
N TYR A 34 -4.65 -9.77 9.21
CA TYR A 34 -3.27 -10.05 8.82
C TYR A 34 -2.41 -10.48 10.02
N TYR A 35 -1.53 -11.47 9.79
CA TYR A 35 -0.66 -12.03 10.82
C TYR A 35 0.30 -10.98 11.42
N GLY A 36 0.67 -11.15 12.69
CA GLY A 36 1.57 -10.26 13.43
C GLY A 36 0.87 -9.18 14.26
N ALA A 37 -0.47 -9.23 14.41
CA ALA A 37 -1.24 -8.24 15.17
C ALA A 37 -1.00 -8.25 16.69
N ASP A 38 -0.48 -9.35 17.23
CA ASP A 38 -0.10 -9.51 18.63
C ASP A 38 1.25 -8.85 18.98
N LEU A 39 1.94 -8.33 17.96
CA LEU A 39 3.18 -7.62 18.03
C LEU A 39 2.90 -6.22 17.41
N SER A 40 3.22 -5.14 18.12
CA SER A 40 3.07 -3.73 17.71
C SER A 40 2.60 -3.40 16.27
N VAL A 41 1.58 -2.53 16.13
CA VAL A 41 1.04 -2.05 14.83
C VAL A 41 2.07 -1.40 13.89
N VAL A 42 3.28 -1.07 14.35
CA VAL A 42 4.34 -0.43 13.54
C VAL A 42 5.55 -1.34 13.27
N GLU A 43 5.56 -2.58 13.77
CA GLU A 43 6.74 -3.46 13.68
C GLU A 43 6.53 -4.73 12.84
N ASN A 44 5.31 -5.02 12.39
CA ASN A 44 4.96 -6.29 11.74
C ASN A 44 4.41 -6.13 10.33
N GLY A 45 5.01 -5.18 9.62
CA GLY A 45 4.72 -4.92 8.21
C GLY A 45 5.54 -5.78 7.27
N GLU A 46 4.96 -6.13 6.13
CA GLU A 46 5.65 -6.83 5.05
C GLU A 46 5.55 -6.05 3.74
N SER A 47 6.56 -6.23 2.88
CA SER A 47 6.62 -5.62 1.56
C SER A 47 6.71 -6.69 0.48
N LEU A 48 5.91 -6.54 -0.57
CA LEU A 48 5.92 -7.44 -1.72
C LEU A 48 5.93 -6.64 -3.03
N SER A 49 6.83 -7.00 -3.93
CA SER A 49 6.77 -6.54 -5.31
C SER A 49 5.95 -7.53 -6.14
N VAL A 50 4.94 -7.04 -6.85
CA VAL A 50 4.03 -7.85 -7.66
C VAL A 50 4.08 -7.34 -9.09
N SER A 51 4.34 -8.20 -10.06
CA SER A 51 4.47 -7.81 -11.46
C SER A 51 3.71 -8.73 -12.40
N ASP A 52 3.32 -8.17 -13.54
CA ASP A 52 2.87 -8.90 -14.72
C ASP A 52 3.60 -8.39 -15.97
N LYS A 53 3.05 -8.63 -17.16
CA LYS A 53 3.67 -8.23 -18.43
C LYS A 53 3.58 -6.73 -18.72
N ASP A 54 2.71 -5.99 -18.02
CA ASP A 54 2.36 -4.59 -18.31
C ASP A 54 2.76 -3.65 -17.16
N GLU A 55 2.75 -4.11 -15.91
CA GLU A 55 2.99 -3.24 -14.74
C GLU A 55 3.66 -3.95 -13.55
N VAL A 56 4.29 -3.14 -12.69
CA VAL A 56 4.90 -3.58 -11.42
C VAL A 56 4.34 -2.72 -10.28
N TRP A 57 4.02 -3.37 -9.17
CA TRP A 57 3.46 -2.76 -7.98
C TRP A 57 4.32 -3.05 -6.76
N VAL A 58 4.53 -2.04 -5.92
CA VAL A 58 4.99 -2.22 -4.54
C VAL A 58 3.76 -2.30 -3.67
N PHE A 59 3.64 -3.34 -2.85
CA PHE A 59 2.56 -3.58 -1.91
C PHE A 59 3.13 -3.66 -0.50
N HIS A 60 2.61 -2.82 0.39
CA HIS A 60 2.91 -2.83 1.82
C HIS A 60 1.65 -3.20 2.59
N ILE A 61 1.79 -4.11 3.55
CA ILE A 61 0.69 -4.57 4.39
C ILE A 61 1.17 -4.76 5.84
N LEU A 62 0.31 -4.47 6.79
CA LEU A 62 0.52 -4.65 8.22
C LEU A 62 -0.83 -4.98 8.90
N PRO A 63 -0.83 -5.59 10.09
CA PRO A 63 -2.05 -5.74 10.87
C PRO A 63 -2.63 -4.37 11.26
N ASP A 64 -3.95 -4.31 11.45
CA ASP A 64 -4.57 -3.16 12.11
C ASP A 64 -4.54 -3.29 13.64
N ASP A 65 -5.04 -2.27 14.33
CA ASP A 65 -5.10 -2.22 15.80
C ASP A 65 -6.23 -3.06 16.42
N THR A 66 -7.00 -3.80 15.61
CA THR A 66 -8.13 -4.61 16.09
C THR A 66 -7.85 -6.11 16.10
N GLU A 67 -6.67 -6.52 15.60
CA GLU A 67 -6.28 -7.92 15.38
C GLU A 67 -7.22 -8.69 14.42
N ARG A 68 -8.07 -7.97 13.67
CA ARG A 68 -9.12 -8.56 12.84
C ARG A 68 -9.11 -8.06 11.41
N SER A 69 -8.33 -7.04 11.10
CA SER A 69 -8.20 -6.47 9.77
C SER A 69 -6.72 -6.27 9.41
N ALA A 70 -6.47 -5.54 8.33
CA ALA A 70 -5.16 -5.13 7.87
C ALA A 70 -5.21 -3.67 7.39
N VAL A 71 -4.08 -2.99 7.47
CA VAL A 71 -3.82 -1.75 6.74
C VAL A 71 -2.87 -2.06 5.61
N TRP A 72 -3.14 -1.53 4.42
CA TRP A 72 -2.29 -1.76 3.27
C TRP A 72 -2.27 -0.55 2.34
N ALA A 73 -1.18 -0.44 1.59
CA ALA A 73 -1.00 0.52 0.51
C ALA A 73 -0.24 -0.13 -0.64
N ALA A 74 -0.55 0.27 -1.86
CA ALA A 74 0.15 -0.15 -3.06
C ALA A 74 0.34 1.02 -4.02
N GLN A 75 1.51 1.06 -4.66
CA GLN A 75 1.86 2.04 -5.68
C GLN A 75 2.46 1.34 -6.90
N ARG A 76 1.99 1.70 -8.09
CA ARG A 76 2.60 1.26 -9.36
C ARG A 76 3.96 1.94 -9.53
N VAL A 77 4.98 1.19 -9.91
CA VAL A 77 6.26 1.76 -10.35
C VAL A 77 6.06 2.36 -11.75
N PRO A 78 6.31 3.66 -11.96
CA PRO A 78 6.10 4.28 -13.27
C PRO A 78 6.99 3.65 -14.36
N ASP A 79 6.54 3.73 -15.61
CA ASP A 79 7.32 3.21 -16.73
C ASP A 79 8.67 3.93 -16.84
N GLY A 80 9.72 3.18 -17.18
CA GLY A 80 11.09 3.70 -17.24
C GLY A 80 11.76 3.96 -15.89
N HIS A 81 11.09 3.68 -14.77
CA HIS A 81 11.63 3.87 -13.43
C HIS A 81 12.04 2.54 -12.78
N ILE A 82 12.86 2.63 -11.74
CA ILE A 82 13.22 1.52 -10.87
C ILE A 82 12.88 1.88 -9.43
N THR A 83 12.60 0.86 -8.62
CA THR A 83 12.42 1.00 -7.17
C THR A 83 13.26 -0.03 -6.44
N VAL A 84 13.61 0.26 -5.19
CA VAL A 84 14.37 -0.63 -4.32
C VAL A 84 13.66 -0.69 -2.98
N VAL A 85 13.24 -1.90 -2.60
CA VAL A 85 12.60 -2.17 -1.32
C VAL A 85 13.56 -3.01 -0.49
N ALA A 86 14.01 -2.46 0.63
CA ALA A 86 14.80 -3.20 1.62
C ALA A 86 13.86 -3.74 2.71
N ASN A 87 14.28 -3.71 3.97
CA ASN A 87 13.47 -4.11 5.13
C ASN A 87 12.70 -2.93 5.75
N GLU A 88 12.27 -1.97 4.92
CA GLU A 88 11.52 -0.79 5.33
C GLU A 88 10.51 -0.41 4.26
N PHE A 89 9.35 0.12 4.69
CA PHE A 89 8.37 0.66 3.76
C PHE A 89 8.96 1.84 2.98
N ILE A 90 8.51 2.02 1.74
CA ILE A 90 9.01 3.09 0.88
C ILE A 90 7.89 3.94 0.28
N ILE A 91 6.63 3.49 0.33
CA ILE A 91 5.49 4.30 -0.11
C ILE A 91 5.38 5.52 0.82
N ARG A 92 5.34 6.71 0.20
CA ARG A 92 5.34 8.01 0.89
C ARG A 92 3.93 8.59 0.89
N GLU A 93 3.76 9.78 0.31
CA GLU A 93 2.50 10.51 0.29
C GLU A 93 1.43 9.76 -0.51
N MET A 94 0.30 9.53 0.14
CA MET A 94 -0.88 8.86 -0.41
C MET A 94 -1.98 9.89 -0.62
N PRO A 95 -2.41 10.18 -1.86
CA PRO A 95 -3.49 11.12 -2.10
C PRO A 95 -4.79 10.63 -1.45
N ASP A 96 -5.60 11.55 -0.93
CA ASP A 96 -6.81 11.19 -0.18
C ASP A 96 -7.80 10.38 -1.03
N GLU A 97 -7.81 10.59 -2.35
CA GLU A 97 -8.63 9.83 -3.29
C GLU A 97 -8.29 8.34 -3.28
N ALA A 98 -7.02 7.97 -3.06
CA ALA A 98 -6.59 6.58 -2.97
C ALA A 98 -7.15 5.86 -1.74
N LEU A 99 -7.60 6.61 -0.72
CA LEU A 99 -8.18 6.10 0.53
C LEU A 99 -9.70 5.90 0.44
N THR A 100 -10.34 6.27 -0.67
CA THR A 100 -11.80 6.17 -0.80
C THR A 100 -12.30 4.78 -1.23
N GLY A 101 -11.39 3.82 -1.48
CA GLY A 101 -11.72 2.49 -2.01
C GLY A 101 -12.25 2.49 -3.45
N LEU A 102 -12.29 3.66 -4.12
CA LEU A 102 -12.78 3.87 -5.49
C LEU A 102 -11.64 4.24 -6.46
N GLY A 103 -10.40 3.86 -6.15
CA GLY A 103 -9.22 4.22 -6.94
C GLY A 103 -9.35 3.82 -8.40
N THR A 104 -9.81 4.73 -9.25
CA THR A 104 -9.60 4.71 -10.69
C THR A 104 -9.30 6.13 -11.11
N LEU A 105 -8.02 6.50 -11.03
CA LEU A 105 -7.46 7.56 -11.86
C LEU A 105 -6.52 6.90 -12.85
N GLU A 106 -7.08 6.24 -13.86
CA GLU A 106 -6.39 6.15 -15.16
C GLU A 106 -6.68 7.49 -15.85
N ARG A 107 -5.73 8.43 -15.80
CA ARG A 107 -5.81 9.61 -16.66
C ARG A 107 -5.09 9.26 -17.95
N ASP A 108 -5.89 9.03 -19.01
CA ASP A 108 -5.40 8.79 -20.36
C ASP A 108 -4.41 9.88 -20.78
N ALA A 109 -3.28 9.41 -21.30
CA ALA A 109 -2.16 10.21 -21.74
C ALA A 109 -2.52 11.07 -22.95
N THR A 110 -3.00 12.29 -22.73
CA THR A 110 -2.90 13.36 -23.74
C THR A 110 -2.57 14.70 -23.10
N GLY A 111 -1.27 14.99 -23.03
CA GLY A 111 -0.71 16.34 -22.96
C GLY A 111 -0.45 16.90 -21.56
N PHE A 112 0.76 16.70 -21.03
CA PHE A 112 1.39 17.62 -20.08
C PHE A 112 2.92 17.47 -20.08
N ASP A 113 3.60 18.57 -19.77
CA ASP A 113 5.03 18.86 -19.91
C ASP A 113 5.94 18.04 -18.96
N ASP A 114 7.06 17.55 -19.50
CA ASP A 114 7.88 16.41 -19.05
C ASP A 114 8.99 16.81 -18.04
N THR A 115 8.78 17.88 -17.27
CA THR A 115 9.83 18.44 -16.39
C THR A 115 9.48 18.50 -14.90
N GLN A 116 8.30 18.03 -14.49
CA GLN A 116 7.93 17.88 -13.08
C GLN A 116 7.02 16.65 -12.94
N ALA A 117 7.50 15.58 -12.31
CA ALA A 117 6.79 14.37 -11.88
C ALA A 117 5.28 14.31 -12.25
N ASN A 118 4.95 13.75 -13.42
CA ASN A 118 3.55 13.59 -13.84
C ASN A 118 3.36 12.42 -14.83
N ILE A 119 3.80 11.21 -14.42
CA ILE A 119 3.32 9.95 -14.99
C ILE A 119 2.50 9.26 -13.91
N THR A 120 1.18 9.53 -13.89
CA THR A 120 0.11 8.78 -13.20
C THR A 120 0.61 7.84 -12.09
N ASP A 121 0.91 8.37 -10.91
CA ASP A 121 1.11 7.53 -9.74
C ASP A 121 -0.23 6.85 -9.42
N VAL A 122 -0.34 5.57 -9.75
CA VAL A 122 -1.55 4.80 -9.47
C VAL A 122 -1.40 4.20 -8.08
N PHE A 123 -2.23 4.67 -7.17
CA PHE A 123 -2.28 4.19 -5.79
C PHE A 123 -3.53 3.34 -5.54
N ARG A 124 -3.40 2.42 -4.58
CA ARG A 124 -4.48 1.64 -3.98
C ARG A 124 -4.18 1.51 -2.49
N ALA A 125 -5.20 1.55 -1.64
CA ALA A 125 -5.01 1.36 -0.21
C ALA A 125 -6.29 0.92 0.49
N SER A 126 -6.14 0.47 1.72
CA SER A 126 -7.26 0.26 2.63
C SER A 126 -7.98 1.58 2.91
N ALA A 127 -9.31 1.59 2.82
CA ALA A 127 -10.09 2.79 3.12
C ALA A 127 -10.01 3.20 4.59
N SER A 128 -9.73 2.25 5.48
CA SER A 128 -9.55 2.45 6.93
C SER A 128 -8.18 3.03 7.30
N LEU A 129 -7.24 3.20 6.35
CA LEU A 129 -5.86 3.61 6.61
C LEU A 129 -5.79 4.88 7.47
N ARG A 130 -6.57 5.91 7.10
CA ARG A 130 -6.62 7.17 7.83
C ARG A 130 -7.21 7.01 9.23
N ASP A 131 -8.31 6.27 9.35
CA ASP A 131 -8.95 6.01 10.64
C ASP A 131 -8.04 5.22 11.58
N VAL A 132 -7.25 4.27 11.07
CA VAL A 132 -6.27 3.53 11.87
C VAL A 132 -5.14 4.46 12.31
N ALA A 133 -4.62 5.31 11.42
CA ALA A 133 -3.58 6.29 11.75
C ALA A 133 -4.03 7.25 12.86
N ASP A 134 -5.23 7.81 12.73
CA ASP A 134 -5.79 8.79 13.67
C ASP A 134 -6.09 8.14 15.03
N ARG A 135 -6.68 6.93 15.06
CA ARG A 135 -6.98 6.21 16.32
C ARG A 135 -5.73 5.85 17.12
N ASN A 136 -4.61 5.61 16.44
CA ASN A 136 -3.34 5.24 17.06
C ASN A 136 -2.40 6.44 17.28
N ASN A 137 -2.85 7.66 16.99
CA ASN A 137 -2.04 8.88 17.08
C ASN A 137 -0.72 8.77 16.28
N LEU A 138 -0.80 8.15 15.10
CA LEU A 138 0.34 7.88 14.22
C LEU A 138 0.42 8.84 13.03
N THR A 139 -0.66 9.57 12.73
CA THR A 139 -0.81 10.40 11.53
C THR A 139 0.39 11.30 11.29
N ALA A 140 1.12 11.02 10.22
CA ALA A 140 2.20 11.83 9.72
C ALA A 140 1.85 12.30 8.31
N LEU A 141 1.91 13.60 8.08
CA LEU A 141 1.61 14.19 6.79
C LEU A 141 2.89 14.48 6.01
N GLY A 142 2.83 14.35 4.70
CA GLY A 142 3.85 14.84 3.81
C GLY A 142 3.68 16.33 3.47
N PRO A 143 4.62 16.90 2.70
CA PRO A 143 4.58 18.26 2.18
C PRO A 143 3.24 18.74 1.64
N ASN A 144 2.44 17.87 1.00
CA ASN A 144 1.17 18.26 0.38
C ASN A 144 -0.04 18.10 1.32
N GLY A 145 0.17 17.76 2.59
CA GLY A 145 -0.90 17.55 3.57
C GLY A 145 -1.60 16.19 3.47
N HIS A 146 -1.12 15.32 2.58
CA HIS A 146 -1.55 13.92 2.45
C HIS A 146 -0.83 13.02 3.46
N ILE A 147 -1.41 11.87 3.79
CA ILE A 147 -0.78 10.89 4.69
C ILE A 147 0.52 10.36 4.05
N ASP A 148 1.62 10.40 4.79
CA ASP A 148 2.90 9.78 4.44
C ASP A 148 2.94 8.37 5.05
N PHE A 149 2.74 7.33 4.22
CA PHE A 149 2.54 5.95 4.67
C PHE A 149 3.74 5.44 5.48
N LEU A 150 4.96 5.61 4.97
CA LEU A 150 6.19 5.25 5.69
C LEU A 150 6.28 5.98 7.04
N LYS A 151 6.10 7.31 7.10
CA LYS A 151 6.20 8.01 8.40
C LYS A 151 5.10 7.59 9.39
N THR A 152 3.94 7.20 8.88
CA THR A 152 2.77 6.84 9.69
C THR A 152 2.88 5.42 10.24
N PHE A 153 3.24 4.45 9.39
CA PHE A 153 3.18 3.02 9.69
C PHE A 153 4.52 2.29 9.65
N GLY A 154 5.60 2.95 9.22
CA GLY A 154 6.94 2.37 9.23
C GLY A 154 7.51 2.23 10.64
N ALA A 155 8.42 1.27 10.79
CA ALA A 155 9.17 1.08 12.02
C ALA A 155 9.90 2.38 12.37
N ARG A 156 9.73 2.85 13.61
CA ARG A 156 10.45 4.01 14.12
C ARG A 156 11.76 3.53 14.71
N ASP A 157 12.86 4.18 14.34
CA ASP A 157 14.15 3.96 15.00
C ASP A 157 13.95 4.29 16.50
N PRO A 158 14.30 3.38 17.44
CA PRO A 158 14.28 3.73 18.85
C PRO A 158 15.26 4.90 19.08
N ALA A 159 14.71 6.04 19.50
CA ALA A 159 15.46 7.24 19.84
C ALA A 159 16.50 7.01 20.96
#